data_AF-J7L823-F1
#
_entry.id   AF-J7L823-F1
#
_cell.length_a   1.000
_cell.length_b   1.000
_cell.length_c   1.000
_cell.angle_alpha   90.00
_cell.angle_beta   90.00
_cell.angle_gamma   90.00
#
_symmetry.space_group_name_H-M   'P 1'
#
loop_
_entity.id
_entity.type
_entity.pdbx_description
1 polymer ?
#
loop_
_entity_poly.entity_id
_entity_poly.type
_entity_poly.pdbx_seq_one_letter_code
_entity_poly.pdbx_strand_id
1 'polypeptide(L)'
;MLTSRAAILALVICVIALSLAYPLREYIMQRAQISQLREERTRMEDNVAELREREEALKDEAYVEREARARLHFQYPDETAYIVIRPGAEDEEEIDPSEPKDPWFTELWRSVEEADRPDPDEGL
;
A
#
# COMPACT_ATOMS: atom_id res chain seq x y z
N MET A 1 -8.27 20.33 -70.94
CA MET A 1 -9.26 19.55 -70.15
C MET A 1 -8.62 18.57 -69.14
N LEU A 2 -7.33 18.72 -68.81
CA LEU A 2 -6.64 17.88 -67.82
C LEU A 2 -6.61 18.48 -66.41
N THR A 3 -6.92 19.77 -66.27
CA THR A 3 -6.73 20.54 -65.03
C THR A 3 -7.82 20.31 -63.99
N SER A 4 -9.07 20.10 -64.41
CA SER A 4 -10.19 19.88 -63.49
C SER A 4 -10.12 18.52 -62.78
N ARG A 5 -9.77 17.45 -63.50
CA ARG A 5 -9.59 16.11 -62.92
C ARG A 5 -8.40 16.05 -61.95
N ALA A 6 -7.30 16.71 -62.29
CA ALA A 6 -6.13 16.82 -61.43
C ALA A 6 -6.43 17.62 -60.16
N ALA A 7 -7.17 18.73 -60.26
CA ALA A 7 -7.58 19.52 -59.10
C ALA A 7 -8.49 18.73 -58.14
N ILE A 8 -9.44 17.95 -58.68
CA ILE A 8 -10.30 17.09 -57.87
C ILE A 8 -9.49 16.00 -57.16
N LEU A 9 -8.55 15.35 -57.85
CA LEU A 9 -7.68 14.35 -57.23
C LEU A 9 -6.81 14.94 -56.11
N ALA A 10 -6.24 16.12 -56.32
CA ALA A 10 -5.46 16.80 -55.28
C ALA A 10 -6.30 17.13 -54.04
N LEU A 11 -7.55 17.58 -54.25
CA LEU A 11 -8.48 17.87 -53.16
C LEU A 11 -8.86 16.59 -52.39
N VAL A 12 -9.15 15.49 -53.10
CA VAL A 12 -9.47 14.19 -52.46
C VAL A 12 -8.29 13.68 -51.64
N ILE A 13 -7.06 13.75 -52.16
CA ILE A 13 -5.86 13.35 -51.42
C ILE A 13 -5.67 14.23 -50.17
N CYS A 14 -5.92 15.54 -50.30
CA CYS A 14 -5.82 16.47 -49.18
C CYS A 14 -6.85 16.16 -48.08
N VAL A 15 -8.09 15.83 -48.46
CA VAL A 15 -9.15 15.41 -47.53
C VAL A 15 -8.81 14.08 -46.85
N ILE A 16 -8.28 13.10 -47.60
CA ILE A 16 -7.83 11.81 -47.04
C ILE A 16 -6.69 12.04 -46.05
N ALA A 17 -5.69 12.85 -46.41
CA ALA A 17 -4.57 13.17 -45.53
C ALA A 17 -5.03 13.84 -44.23
N LEU A 18 -5.95 14.80 -44.29
CA LEU A 18 -6.52 15.45 -43.09
C LEU A 18 -7.38 14.48 -42.26
N SER A 19 -8.14 13.60 -42.91
CA SER A 19 -8.92 12.56 -42.24
C SER A 19 -8.07 11.50 -41.56
N LEU A 20 -6.84 11.26 -42.03
CA LEU A 20 -5.89 10.31 -41.44
C LEU A 20 -4.92 10.97 -40.44
N ALA A 21 -4.67 12.28 -40.56
CA ALA A 21 -3.83 13.03 -39.63
C ALA A 21 -4.43 13.04 -38.21
N TYR A 22 -5.75 13.14 -38.08
CA TYR A 22 -6.46 13.07 -36.80
C TYR A 22 -6.38 11.70 -36.09
N PRO A 23 -6.66 10.55 -36.73
CA PRO A 23 -6.63 9.24 -36.09
C PRO A 23 -5.21 8.75 -35.74
N LEU A 24 -4.15 9.21 -36.43
CA LEU A 24 -2.78 8.82 -36.09
C LEU A 24 -2.35 9.35 -34.71
N ARG A 25 -2.78 10.56 -34.34
CA ARG A 25 -2.54 11.14 -33.01
C ARG A 25 -3.13 10.27 -31.89
N GLU A 26 -4.33 9.76 -32.10
CA GLU A 26 -5.04 8.96 -31.10
C GLU A 26 -4.47 7.54 -30.98
N TYR A 27 -4.02 6.97 -32.10
CA TYR A 27 -3.44 5.63 -32.15
C TYR A 27 -2.11 5.53 -31.37
N ILE A 28 -1.29 6.59 -31.38
CA ILE A 28 -0.03 6.64 -30.63
C ILE A 28 -0.29 6.79 -29.12
N MET A 29 -1.34 7.52 -28.72
CA MET A 29 -1.70 7.72 -27.31
C MET A 29 -2.20 6.43 -26.64
N GLN A 30 -2.96 5.60 -27.37
CA GLN A 30 -3.51 4.34 -26.83
C GLN A 30 -2.44 3.31 -26.48
N ARG A 31 -1.33 3.24 -27.23
CA ARG A 31 -0.26 2.27 -26.93
C ARG A 31 0.48 2.58 -25.63
N ALA A 32 0.71 3.85 -25.34
CA ALA A 32 1.32 4.28 -24.08
C ALA A 32 0.39 4.01 -22.89
N GLN A 33 -0.91 4.21 -23.06
CA GLN A 33 -1.91 3.88 -22.04
C GLN A 33 -1.95 2.37 -21.77
N ILE A 34 -1.93 1.53 -22.81
CA ILE A 34 -1.93 0.06 -22.64
C ILE A 34 -0.67 -0.43 -21.93
N SER A 35 0.51 0.15 -22.21
CA SER A 35 1.73 -0.23 -21.49
C SER A 35 1.69 0.20 -20.03
N GLN A 36 1.23 1.42 -19.75
CA GLN A 36 1.11 1.93 -18.38
C GLN A 36 0.10 1.12 -17.55
N LEU A 37 -1.08 0.83 -18.10
CA LEU A 37 -2.10 0.02 -17.41
C LEU A 37 -1.61 -1.41 -17.14
N ARG A 38 -0.81 -2.00 -18.03
CA ARG A 38 -0.22 -3.33 -17.80
C ARG A 38 0.81 -3.32 -16.69
N GLU A 39 1.69 -2.32 -16.68
CA GLU A 39 2.71 -2.15 -15.64
C GLU A 39 2.07 -1.91 -14.27
N GLU A 40 1.03 -1.06 -14.23
CA GLU A 40 0.26 -0.81 -13.01
C GLU A 40 -0.44 -2.09 -12.52
N ARG A 41 -1.05 -2.86 -13.42
CA ARG A 41 -1.66 -4.14 -13.07
C ARG A 41 -0.65 -5.12 -12.48
N THR A 42 0.51 -5.29 -13.11
CA THR A 42 1.56 -6.18 -12.60
C THR A 42 2.01 -5.74 -11.22
N ARG A 43 2.24 -4.43 -11.01
CA ARG A 43 2.61 -3.90 -9.70
C ARG A 43 1.54 -4.15 -8.63
N MET A 44 0.27 -4.02 -8.98
CA MET A 44 -0.84 -4.33 -8.05
C MET A 44 -0.89 -5.83 -7.71
N GLU A 45 -0.71 -6.69 -8.71
CA GLU A 45 -0.67 -8.14 -8.51
C GLU A 45 0.50 -8.56 -7.60
N ASP A 46 1.69 -7.98 -7.79
CA ASP A 46 2.86 -8.22 -6.94
C ASP A 46 2.62 -7.76 -5.49
N ASN A 47 2.05 -6.56 -5.30
CA ASN A 47 1.72 -6.05 -3.97
C ASN A 47 0.71 -6.96 -3.24
N VAL A 48 -0.30 -7.45 -3.95
CA VAL A 48 -1.30 -8.36 -3.37
C VAL A 48 -0.65 -9.70 -2.99
N ALA A 49 0.28 -10.21 -3.80
CA ALA A 49 1.00 -11.43 -3.47
C ALA A 49 1.86 -11.27 -2.21
N GLU A 50 2.64 -10.18 -2.12
CA GLU A 50 3.46 -9.87 -0.95
C GLU A 50 2.62 -9.70 0.32
N LEU A 51 1.51 -8.96 0.22
CA LEU A 51 0.62 -8.75 1.36
C LEU A 51 -0.02 -10.05 1.85
N ARG A 52 -0.41 -10.95 0.94
CA ARG A 52 -0.94 -12.27 1.31
C ARG A 52 0.09 -13.14 2.00
N GLU A 53 1.33 -13.14 1.53
CA GLU A 53 2.42 -13.87 2.17
C GLU A 53 2.67 -13.35 3.60
N ARG A 54 2.68 -12.03 3.79
CA ARG A 54 2.79 -11.43 5.13
C ARG A 54 1.60 -11.76 6.02
N GLU A 55 0.39 -11.73 5.48
CA GLU A 55 -0.82 -12.12 6.23
C GLU A 55 -0.74 -13.58 6.69
N GLU A 56 -0.30 -14.49 5.82
CA GLU A 56 -0.11 -15.90 6.15
C GLU A 56 0.99 -16.10 7.20
N ALA A 57 2.09 -15.37 7.10
CA ALA A 57 3.15 -15.39 8.12
C ALA A 57 2.66 -14.88 9.48
N LEU A 58 1.79 -13.86 9.51
CA LEU A 58 1.21 -13.31 10.74
C LEU A 58 0.12 -14.20 11.37
N LYS A 59 -0.43 -15.18 10.64
CA LYS A 59 -1.38 -16.16 11.19
C LYS A 59 -0.70 -17.21 12.08
N ASP A 60 0.61 -17.38 11.95
CA ASP A 60 1.38 -18.27 12.81
C ASP A 60 1.71 -17.55 14.14
N GLU A 61 1.11 -18.03 15.23
CA GLU A 61 1.34 -17.51 16.59
C GLU A 61 2.83 -17.55 16.99
N ALA A 62 3.57 -18.56 16.54
CA ALA A 62 5.01 -18.66 16.81
C ALA A 62 5.82 -17.59 16.06
N TYR A 63 5.35 -17.14 14.89
CA TYR A 63 5.98 -16.03 14.16
C TYR A 63 5.75 -14.70 14.89
N VAL A 64 4.53 -14.47 15.34
CA VAL A 64 4.16 -13.27 16.12
C VAL A 64 4.92 -13.21 17.44
N GLU A 65 5.02 -14.32 18.17
CA GLU A 65 5.74 -14.39 19.44
C GLU A 65 7.24 -14.09 19.26
N ARG A 66 7.88 -14.63 18.22
CA ARG A 66 9.28 -14.33 17.91
C ARG A 66 9.49 -12.85 17.58
N GLU A 67 8.64 -12.26 16.75
CA GLU A 67 8.75 -10.86 16.35
C GLU A 67 8.49 -9.93 17.54
N ALA A 68 7.50 -10.25 18.39
CA ALA A 68 7.20 -9.53 19.62
C ALA A 68 8.36 -9.62 20.63
N ARG A 69 8.96 -10.79 20.82
CA ARG A 69 10.12 -10.94 21.72
C ARG A 69 11.36 -10.22 21.16
N ALA A 70 11.58 -10.25 19.84
CA ALA A 70 12.73 -9.62 19.20
C ALA A 70 12.66 -8.09 19.14
N ARG A 71 11.47 -7.52 18.89
CA ARG A 71 11.31 -6.07 18.68
C ARG A 71 10.70 -5.31 19.86
N LEU A 72 9.81 -5.96 20.61
CA LEU A 72 9.06 -5.32 21.69
C LEU A 72 9.55 -5.74 23.08
N HIS A 73 10.59 -6.59 23.16
CA HIS A 73 11.06 -7.18 24.41
C HIS A 73 9.91 -7.83 25.21
N PHE A 74 8.93 -8.39 24.51
CA PHE A 74 7.77 -9.03 25.14
C PHE A 74 8.22 -10.24 25.97
N GLN A 75 7.71 -10.34 27.20
CA GLN A 75 7.97 -11.43 28.13
C GLN A 75 6.65 -11.91 28.74
N TYR A 76 6.53 -13.21 28.98
CA TYR A 76 5.40 -13.74 29.75
C TYR A 76 5.57 -13.43 31.24
N PRO A 77 4.47 -13.36 32.03
CA PRO A 77 4.52 -13.01 33.46
C PRO A 77 5.38 -13.96 34.32
N ASP A 78 5.63 -15.18 33.86
CA ASP A 78 6.45 -16.21 34.51
C ASP A 78 7.88 -16.33 33.94
N GLU A 79 8.23 -15.54 32.92
CA GLU A 79 9.57 -15.53 32.31
C GLU A 79 10.48 -14.46 32.94
N THR A 80 11.76 -14.80 33.15
CA THR A 80 12.79 -13.85 33.62
C THR A 80 13.67 -13.39 32.45
N ALA A 81 13.53 -12.14 32.03
CA ALA A 81 14.37 -11.57 30.97
C ALA A 81 15.77 -11.19 31.49
N TYR A 82 16.80 -11.54 30.72
CA TYR A 82 18.18 -11.13 30.98
C TYR A 82 18.59 -10.07 29.98
N ILE A 83 18.84 -8.84 30.46
CA ILE A 83 19.42 -7.77 29.66
C ILE A 83 20.93 -7.79 29.88
N VAL A 84 21.70 -7.91 28.80
CA VAL A 84 23.17 -7.88 28.88
C VAL A 84 23.63 -6.42 28.94
N ILE A 85 23.81 -5.91 30.16
CA ILE A 85 24.37 -4.58 30.39
C ILE A 85 25.88 -4.65 30.15
N ARG A 86 26.35 -3.86 29.18
CA ARG A 86 27.78 -3.71 28.90
C ARG A 86 28.40 -2.80 29.98
N PRO A 87 29.54 -3.15 30.59
CA PRO A 87 30.15 -2.29 31.60
C PRO A 87 30.54 -0.94 30.97
N GLY A 88 29.92 0.14 31.44
CA GLY A 88 30.13 1.51 30.94
C GLY A 88 28.90 2.21 30.34
N ALA A 89 27.72 1.57 30.31
CA ALA A 89 26.47 2.26 30.04
C ALA A 89 25.94 2.83 31.36
N GLU A 90 26.27 4.10 31.63
CA GLU A 90 25.66 4.88 32.71
C GLU A 90 24.25 5.30 32.30
N ASP A 91 23.30 5.00 33.19
CA ASP A 91 21.95 5.57 33.35
C ASP A 91 20.96 5.42 32.18
N GLU A 92 20.29 4.27 32.11
CA GLU A 92 18.91 4.20 31.61
C GLU A 92 17.97 4.14 32.82
N GLU A 93 17.06 5.11 32.88
CA GLU A 93 16.13 5.37 33.98
C GLU A 93 15.49 4.10 34.54
N GLU A 94 15.64 3.91 35.86
CA GLU A 94 15.02 2.84 36.62
C GLU A 94 13.49 3.02 36.56
N ILE A 95 12.82 2.29 35.67
CA ILE A 95 11.36 2.30 35.56
C ILE A 95 10.80 1.58 36.80
N ASP A 96 10.14 2.34 37.70
CA ASP A 96 9.46 1.79 38.88
C ASP A 96 8.37 0.78 38.47
N PRO A 97 8.52 -0.52 38.80
CA PRO A 97 7.57 -1.56 38.43
C PRO A 97 6.26 -1.53 39.25
N SER A 98 6.11 -0.58 40.19
CA SER A 98 5.02 -0.58 41.18
C SER A 98 3.73 0.11 40.70
N GLU A 99 3.74 0.73 39.53
CA GLU A 99 2.56 1.41 38.96
C GLU A 99 2.04 0.61 37.75
N PRO A 100 0.94 -0.17 37.88
CA PRO A 100 0.37 -0.86 36.74
C PRO A 100 -0.32 0.18 35.85
N LYS A 101 0.46 0.80 34.97
CA LYS A 101 -0.08 1.51 33.81
C LYS A 101 -0.53 0.45 32.83
N ASP A 102 -1.82 0.46 32.50
CA ASP A 102 -2.31 -0.30 31.35
C ASP A 102 -1.36 0.00 30.18
N PRO A 103 -0.85 -1.03 29.47
CA PRO A 103 0.05 -0.78 28.36
C PRO A 103 -0.61 0.14 27.34
N TRP A 104 0.14 1.12 26.81
CA TRP A 104 -0.39 2.12 25.87
C TRP A 104 -1.08 1.49 24.64
N PHE A 105 -0.67 0.28 24.25
CA PHE A 105 -1.30 -0.46 23.15
C PHE A 105 -2.75 -0.85 23.47
N THR A 106 -3.07 -1.13 24.74
CA THR A 106 -4.43 -1.45 25.21
C THR A 106 -5.35 -0.24 25.10
N GLU A 107 -4.84 0.96 25.41
CA GLU A 107 -5.57 2.22 25.23
C GLU A 107 -5.84 2.50 23.76
N LEU A 108 -4.84 2.28 22.89
CA LEU A 108 -4.98 2.44 21.44
C LEU A 108 -6.02 1.47 20.86
N TRP A 109 -5.99 0.20 21.28
CA TRP A 109 -6.95 -0.79 20.79
C TRP A 109 -8.38 -0.54 21.27
N ARG A 110 -8.54 -0.08 22.51
CA ARG A 110 -9.83 0.41 23.02
C ARG A 110 -10.38 1.57 22.18
N SER A 111 -9.53 2.48 21.69
CA SER A 111 -9.97 3.60 20.85
C SER A 111 -10.50 3.15 19.48
N VAL A 112 -9.90 2.09 18.91
CA VAL A 112 -10.35 1.53 17.63
C VAL A 112 -11.66 0.78 17.80
N GLU A 113 -11.81 0.02 18.88
CA GLU A 113 -13.06 -0.67 19.22
C GLU A 113 -14.21 0.29 19.54
N GLU A 114 -13.91 1.45 20.14
CA GLU A 114 -14.88 2.53 20.33
C GLU A 114 -15.29 3.16 18.99
N ALA A 115 -14.35 3.34 18.06
CA ALA A 115 -14.63 3.92 16.74
C ALA A 115 -15.42 3.00 15.80
N ASP A 116 -15.36 1.68 16.01
CA ASP A 116 -16.11 0.68 15.23
C ASP A 116 -17.54 0.49 15.75
N ARG A 117 -17.90 1.06 16.91
CA ARG A 117 -19.27 1.02 17.42
C ARG A 117 -20.16 1.98 16.61
N PRO A 118 -21.20 1.49 15.92
CA PRO A 118 -22.15 2.36 15.24
C PRO A 118 -22.91 3.19 16.28
N ASP A 119 -22.98 4.50 16.03
CA ASP A 119 -23.69 5.47 16.86
C ASP A 119 -25.16 5.03 17.04
N PRO A 120 -25.66 4.80 18.28
CA PRO A 120 -27.06 4.45 18.50
C PRO A 120 -28.04 5.60 18.22
N ASP A 121 -27.57 6.79 17.86
CA ASP A 121 -28.39 8.01 17.75
C ASP A 121 -28.79 8.40 16.30
N GLU A 122 -28.80 7.47 15.34
CA GLU A 122 -29.59 7.60 14.09
C GLU A 122 -30.84 6.69 14.12
N GLY A 123 -31.75 7.01 15.04
CA GLY A 123 -33.09 6.43 15.10
C GLY A 123 -34.10 7.49 15.53
N LEU A 124 -34.87 7.99 14.55
CA LEU A 124 -35.98 8.95 14.67
C LEU A 124 -36.92 8.73 15.88
#